data_AF-A0A3M0ZPH9-F1
#
_entry.id   AF-A0A3M0ZPH9-F1
#
_cell.length_a   1.000
_cell.length_b   1.000
_cell.length_c   1.000
_cell.angle_alpha   90.00
_cell.angle_beta   90.00
_cell.angle_gamma   90.00
#
_symmetry.space_group_name_H-M   'P 1'
#
loop_
_entity.id
_entity.type
_entity.pdbx_description
1 polymer ?
#
loop_
_entity_poly.entity_id
_entity_poly.type
_entity_poly.pdbx_seq_one_letter_code
_entity_poly.pdbx_strand_id
1 'polypeptide(L)'
;MVSNDYRVKSAMMLALLSIVCFGQQTGWDGRDFGKVPSRVDPAAIKVDGPVDIEWLPAPYGFKVEGEVAYIDFENGDDTNTGRSKDSAWKHHPWDPNASGNAKGAKGICTYVFKGGVVYRGALICRESGTAAQPIRLVRDPSWGDGD
;
A
#
# COMPACT_ATOMS: atom_id res chain seq x y z
N MET A 1 50.93 -15.61 1.49
CA MET A 1 50.90 -16.84 2.29
C MET A 1 49.51 -16.96 2.92
N VAL A 2 48.94 -18.16 2.79
CA VAL A 2 47.56 -18.57 3.05
C VAL A 2 47.36 -18.94 4.53
N SER A 3 46.20 -18.62 5.10
CA SER A 3 45.34 -19.48 5.98
C SER A 3 44.24 -18.57 6.55
N ASN A 4 42.99 -18.57 6.08
CA ASN A 4 41.92 -19.56 6.28
C ASN A 4 41.77 -20.01 7.74
N ASP A 5 40.71 -19.54 8.40
CA ASP A 5 40.16 -20.17 9.60
C ASP A 5 38.63 -20.07 9.58
N TYR A 6 38.03 -21.14 9.07
CA TYR A 6 36.62 -21.49 9.25
C TYR A 6 36.47 -22.20 10.59
N ARG A 7 35.67 -21.66 11.51
CA ARG A 7 35.09 -22.45 12.60
C ARG A 7 33.57 -22.26 12.67
N VAL A 8 32.96 -23.16 11.93
CA VAL A 8 31.59 -23.66 12.03
C VAL A 8 31.27 -24.05 13.46
N LYS A 9 30.13 -23.60 13.99
CA LYS A 9 29.40 -24.33 15.04
C LYS A 9 27.94 -24.42 14.65
N SER A 10 27.62 -25.54 14.01
CA SER A 10 26.27 -26.09 13.94
C SER A 10 25.75 -26.32 15.35
N ALA A 11 24.54 -25.85 15.63
CA ALA A 11 23.67 -26.43 16.63
C ALA A 11 22.41 -26.90 15.88
N MET A 12 22.49 -28.15 15.46
CA MET A 12 21.41 -28.96 14.92
C MET A 12 20.60 -29.45 16.13
N MET A 13 19.33 -29.04 16.25
CA MET A 13 18.37 -29.74 17.10
C MET A 13 17.09 -29.95 16.30
N LEU A 14 17.02 -31.16 15.73
CA LEU A 14 15.79 -31.79 15.28
C LEU A 14 14.82 -31.91 16.46
N ALA A 15 13.57 -31.53 16.25
CA ALA A 15 12.44 -32.21 16.85
C ALA A 15 11.29 -32.29 15.82
N LEU A 16 10.90 -33.54 15.58
CA LEU A 16 9.90 -34.04 14.66
C LEU A 16 8.46 -33.74 15.12
N LEU A 17 7.56 -33.84 14.14
CA LEU A 17 6.13 -34.18 14.24
C LEU A 17 5.23 -33.11 14.91
N SER A 18 4.18 -32.59 14.29
CA SER A 18 3.09 -33.36 13.70
C SER A 18 2.25 -32.48 12.77
N ILE A 19 1.93 -33.01 11.59
CA ILE A 19 0.77 -32.57 10.81
C ILE A 19 -0.47 -33.03 11.58
N VAL A 20 -1.26 -32.07 12.07
CA VAL A 20 -2.65 -32.33 12.45
C VAL A 20 -3.51 -31.53 11.48
N CYS A 21 -3.91 -32.18 10.40
CA CYS A 21 -5.15 -31.84 9.72
C CYS A 21 -6.29 -32.26 10.64
N PHE A 22 -6.81 -31.34 11.45
CA PHE A 22 -8.13 -31.50 12.02
C PHE A 22 -9.06 -30.54 11.32
N GLY A 23 -9.86 -31.11 10.40
CA GLY A 23 -11.10 -30.50 10.02
C GLY A 23 -11.97 -30.38 11.27
N GLN A 24 -12.18 -29.16 11.72
CA GLN A 24 -13.36 -28.84 12.51
C GLN A 24 -14.16 -27.87 11.65
N GLN A 25 -15.05 -28.49 10.87
CA GLN A 25 -16.23 -27.87 10.32
C GLN A 25 -17.09 -27.47 11.53
N THR A 26 -16.75 -26.35 12.17
CA THR A 26 -17.58 -25.77 13.22
C THR A 26 -18.81 -25.22 12.54
N GLY A 27 -19.96 -25.80 12.92
CA GLY A 27 -21.25 -25.52 12.33
C GLY A 27 -21.52 -24.03 12.23
N TRP A 28 -22.09 -23.64 11.09
CA TRP A 28 -22.86 -22.42 10.96
C TRP A 28 -24.13 -22.54 11.81
N ASP A 29 -23.97 -22.30 13.11
CA ASP A 29 -25.04 -21.76 13.94
C ASP A 29 -25.24 -20.32 13.45
N GLY A 30 -26.32 -20.06 12.72
CA GLY A 30 -26.63 -18.76 12.13
C GLY A 30 -26.90 -17.61 13.13
N ARG A 31 -26.25 -17.56 14.30
CA ARG A 31 -26.41 -16.53 15.32
C ARG A 31 -25.13 -15.96 15.92
N ASP A 32 -23.96 -16.18 15.30
CA ASP A 32 -22.71 -15.54 15.74
C ASP A 32 -22.18 -14.56 14.68
N PHE A 33 -22.84 -13.39 14.56
CA PHE A 33 -22.25 -12.22 13.89
C PHE A 33 -21.18 -11.59 14.80
N GLY A 34 -20.15 -12.36 15.14
CA GLY A 34 -18.96 -11.87 15.83
C GLY A 34 -18.19 -10.93 14.92
N LYS A 35 -18.39 -9.62 15.11
CA LYS A 35 -17.59 -8.50 14.58
C LYS A 35 -16.90 -8.80 13.24
N VAL A 36 -17.66 -8.68 12.17
CA VAL A 36 -17.07 -8.15 10.92
C VAL A 36 -16.42 -6.81 11.30
N PRO A 37 -15.11 -6.58 11.09
CA PRO A 37 -14.58 -5.24 11.18
C PRO A 37 -15.12 -4.47 9.97
N SER A 38 -16.36 -4.02 10.06
CA SER A 38 -16.85 -2.93 9.24
C SER A 38 -16.02 -1.72 9.65
N ARG A 39 -14.88 -1.52 8.98
CA ARG A 39 -14.03 -0.37 9.20
C ARG A 39 -14.70 0.83 8.55
N VAL A 40 -15.76 1.31 9.20
CA VAL A 40 -16.20 2.69 9.14
C VAL A 40 -15.91 3.21 10.53
N ASP A 41 -15.00 4.18 10.66
CA ASP A 41 -14.78 4.83 11.95
C ASP A 41 -16.13 5.37 12.45
N PRO A 42 -16.61 4.99 13.65
CA PRO A 42 -17.93 5.39 14.14
C PRO A 42 -18.05 6.90 14.39
N ALA A 43 -16.96 7.67 14.24
CA ALA A 43 -16.98 9.11 14.26
C ALA A 43 -17.66 9.75 13.03
N ALA A 44 -17.94 8.97 11.97
CA ALA A 44 -18.41 9.46 10.68
C ALA A 44 -19.90 9.23 10.38
N ILE A 45 -20.70 8.74 11.34
CA ILE A 45 -22.11 8.44 11.15
C ILE A 45 -22.94 9.02 12.30
N LYS A 46 -23.86 9.93 12.00
CA LYS A 46 -24.98 10.24 12.89
C LYS A 46 -26.21 9.48 12.41
N VAL A 47 -26.92 8.86 13.35
CA VAL A 47 -28.15 8.10 13.08
C VAL A 47 -29.29 8.84 13.77
N ASP A 48 -30.08 9.59 13.00
CA ASP A 48 -31.25 10.32 13.50
C ASP A 48 -32.52 9.55 13.09
N GLY A 49 -32.88 8.52 13.85
CA GLY A 49 -34.11 7.75 13.63
C GLY A 49 -33.98 6.55 12.67
N PRO A 50 -35.10 5.89 12.32
CA PRO A 50 -35.07 4.50 11.83
C PRO A 50 -34.43 4.26 10.45
N VAL A 51 -34.08 5.30 9.67
CA VAL A 51 -33.48 5.12 8.34
C VAL A 51 -32.48 6.19 7.86
N ASP A 52 -32.21 7.27 8.60
CA ASP A 52 -31.33 8.33 8.08
C ASP A 52 -29.90 8.20 8.64
N ILE A 53 -28.96 7.84 7.76
CA ILE A 53 -27.51 7.88 8.01
C ILE A 53 -26.92 9.15 7.40
N GLU A 54 -26.40 10.05 8.24
CA GLU A 54 -25.63 11.21 7.76
C GLU A 54 -24.18 10.79 7.51
N TRP A 55 -23.70 10.91 6.27
CA TRP A 55 -22.30 10.65 5.91
C TRP A 55 -21.41 11.83 6.32
N LEU A 56 -20.55 11.63 7.33
CA LEU A 56 -19.61 12.64 7.84
C LEU A 56 -18.16 12.15 7.70
N PRO A 57 -17.61 12.06 6.48
CA PRO A 57 -16.26 11.57 6.28
C PRO A 57 -15.24 12.50 6.96
N ALA A 58 -14.21 11.91 7.55
CA ALA A 58 -13.06 12.69 7.99
C ALA A 58 -12.45 13.44 6.79
N PRO A 59 -12.00 14.69 6.96
CA PRO A 59 -11.30 15.41 5.89
C PRO A 59 -10.09 14.63 5.38
N TYR A 60 -9.85 14.69 4.07
CA TYR A 60 -8.67 14.10 3.46
C TYR A 60 -7.39 14.73 4.05
N GLY A 61 -6.57 13.90 4.68
CA GLY A 61 -5.27 14.30 5.22
C GLY A 61 -4.13 13.87 4.31
N PHE A 62 -3.55 14.80 3.56
CA PHE A 62 -2.33 14.53 2.81
C PHE A 62 -1.18 14.23 3.78
N LYS A 63 -0.65 13.00 3.71
CA LYS A 63 0.44 12.53 4.57
C LYS A 63 1.53 11.89 3.72
N VAL A 64 2.74 12.43 3.82
CA VAL A 64 3.95 11.85 3.23
C VAL A 64 4.80 11.28 4.36
N GLU A 65 5.14 9.99 4.24
CA GLU A 65 6.04 9.29 5.16
C GLU A 65 7.05 8.48 4.34
N GLY A 66 8.29 8.43 4.81
CA GLY A 66 9.36 7.69 4.14
C GLY A 66 9.75 8.31 2.80
N GLU A 67 10.12 7.45 1.84
CA GLU A 67 10.46 7.88 0.48
C GLU A 67 9.20 8.30 -0.28
N VAL A 68 9.33 9.36 -1.08
CA VAL A 68 8.24 9.92 -1.87
C VAL A 68 8.58 9.88 -3.36
N ALA A 69 7.59 9.52 -4.17
CA ALA A 69 7.67 9.56 -5.61
C ALA A 69 6.46 10.31 -6.20
N TYR A 70 6.71 11.23 -7.12
CA TYR A 70 5.69 12.05 -7.77
C TYR A 70 5.36 11.50 -9.16
N ILE A 71 4.07 11.48 -9.50
CA ILE A 71 3.55 10.91 -10.74
C ILE A 71 2.64 11.93 -11.42
N ASP A 72 3.00 12.29 -12.66
CA ASP A 72 2.19 13.09 -13.59
C ASP A 72 2.04 12.29 -14.88
N PHE A 73 0.88 11.65 -15.06
CA PHE A 73 0.63 10.80 -16.22
C PHE A 73 0.60 11.56 -17.55
N GLU A 74 0.29 12.85 -17.51
CA GLU A 74 0.16 13.69 -18.70
C GLU A 74 1.54 14.17 -19.17
N ASN A 75 2.31 14.78 -18.26
CA ASN A 75 3.55 15.50 -18.59
C ASN A 75 4.82 14.89 -17.99
N GLY A 76 4.71 13.83 -17.18
CA GLY A 76 5.86 13.18 -16.58
C GLY A 76 6.70 12.39 -17.59
N ASP A 77 7.89 11.99 -17.14
CA ASP A 77 8.82 11.15 -17.89
C ASP A 77 9.38 10.06 -16.96
N ASP A 78 9.32 8.81 -17.37
CA ASP A 78 9.79 7.66 -16.60
C ASP A 78 11.31 7.64 -16.38
N THR A 79 12.07 8.42 -17.16
CA THR A 79 13.51 8.62 -16.97
C THR A 79 13.82 9.67 -15.91
N ASN A 80 12.84 10.43 -15.41
CA ASN A 80 13.05 11.39 -14.33
C ASN A 80 13.41 10.70 -13.00
N THR A 81 13.82 11.50 -12.01
CA THR A 81 14.16 10.98 -10.68
C THR A 81 12.93 10.60 -9.85
N GLY A 82 11.76 11.19 -10.12
CA GLY A 82 10.53 11.01 -9.35
C GLY A 82 10.51 11.73 -8.01
N ARG A 83 11.59 12.45 -7.63
CA ARG A 83 11.76 12.99 -6.26
C ARG A 83 11.17 14.38 -6.05
N SER A 84 10.65 15.02 -7.11
CA SER A 84 9.97 16.32 -7.04
C SER A 84 8.84 16.41 -8.05
N LYS A 85 7.94 17.39 -7.85
CA LYS A 85 6.85 17.71 -8.79
C LYS A 85 7.34 17.99 -10.21
N ASP A 86 8.47 18.68 -10.35
CA ASP A 86 9.09 19.04 -11.64
C ASP A 86 9.83 17.87 -12.31
N SER A 87 10.13 16.81 -11.54
CA SER A 87 10.79 15.61 -12.03
C SER A 87 9.92 14.37 -11.82
N ALA A 88 8.60 14.54 -11.96
CA ALA A 88 7.63 13.47 -11.80
C ALA A 88 7.79 12.40 -12.89
N TRP A 89 7.48 11.16 -12.52
CA TRP A 89 7.37 10.05 -13.47
C TRP A 89 6.05 10.12 -14.24
N LYS A 90 6.03 9.49 -15.41
CA LYS A 90 4.78 9.31 -16.16
C LYS A 90 3.96 8.17 -15.57
N HIS A 91 4.62 7.06 -15.28
CA HIS A 91 3.98 5.84 -14.82
C HIS A 91 4.44 5.48 -13.41
N HIS A 92 3.51 4.86 -12.68
CA HIS A 92 3.84 4.19 -11.43
C HIS A 92 4.72 2.96 -11.70
N PRO A 93 5.65 2.55 -10.81
CA PRO A 93 6.51 1.36 -11.03
C PRO A 93 5.74 0.05 -11.28
N TRP A 94 4.56 -0.07 -10.66
CA TRP A 94 3.63 -1.18 -10.84
C TRP A 94 2.85 -1.16 -12.15
N ASP A 95 3.04 -0.14 -12.97
CA ASP A 95 2.46 -0.08 -14.30
C ASP A 95 3.23 -0.98 -15.28
N PRO A 96 2.54 -1.85 -16.05
CA PRO A 96 3.17 -2.59 -17.15
C PRO A 96 3.92 -1.68 -18.13
N ASN A 97 3.40 -0.48 -18.40
CA ASN A 97 3.94 0.48 -19.35
C ASN A 97 5.05 1.36 -18.75
N ALA A 98 5.31 1.28 -17.44
CA ALA A 98 6.43 1.99 -16.84
C ALA A 98 7.76 1.54 -17.45
N SER A 99 8.61 2.51 -17.72
CA SER A 99 9.96 2.34 -18.26
C SER A 99 11.01 3.06 -17.38
N GLY A 100 12.25 3.15 -17.83
CA GLY A 100 13.29 3.99 -17.20
C GLY A 100 13.49 3.76 -15.69
N ASN A 101 13.70 4.86 -14.98
CA ASN A 101 13.89 4.88 -13.53
C ASN A 101 12.61 4.50 -12.79
N ALA A 102 11.44 4.91 -13.30
CA ALA A 102 10.15 4.56 -12.73
C ALA A 102 9.95 3.04 -12.61
N LYS A 103 10.28 2.28 -13.67
CA LYS A 103 10.15 0.80 -13.65
C LYS A 103 11.08 0.11 -12.66
N GLY A 104 12.25 0.71 -12.42
CA GLY A 104 13.27 0.19 -11.52
C GLY A 104 12.98 0.45 -10.04
N ALA A 105 12.12 1.41 -9.73
CA ALA A 105 11.77 1.76 -8.35
C ALA A 105 10.97 0.65 -7.67
N LYS A 106 11.31 0.39 -6.41
CA LYS A 106 10.73 -0.65 -5.56
C LYS A 106 10.74 -0.19 -4.10
N GLY A 107 9.99 -0.86 -3.25
CA GLY A 107 9.99 -0.65 -1.82
C GLY A 107 8.76 0.10 -1.32
N ILE A 108 8.81 0.41 -0.02
CA ILE A 108 7.69 1.04 0.69
C ILE A 108 7.80 2.56 0.52
N CYS A 109 7.07 3.10 -0.44
CA CYS A 109 7.04 4.53 -0.76
C CYS A 109 5.64 5.14 -0.64
N THR A 110 5.62 6.45 -0.49
CA THR A 110 4.43 7.28 -0.74
C THR A 110 4.47 7.75 -2.20
N TYR A 111 3.50 7.31 -3.00
CA TYR A 111 3.33 7.75 -4.38
C TYR A 111 2.27 8.85 -4.45
N VAL A 112 2.70 10.03 -4.89
CA VAL A 112 1.87 11.23 -5.01
C VAL A 112 1.46 11.39 -6.46
N PHE A 113 0.16 11.27 -6.73
CA PHE A 113 -0.42 11.50 -8.05
C PHE A 113 -0.84 12.98 -8.17
N LYS A 114 -0.56 13.59 -9.32
CA LYS A 114 -0.98 14.96 -9.62
C LYS A 114 -2.50 15.06 -9.73
N GLY A 115 -3.08 16.04 -9.03
CA GLY A 115 -4.51 16.37 -9.13
C GLY A 115 -4.91 16.83 -10.53
N GLY A 116 -6.15 16.55 -10.92
CA GLY A 116 -6.67 16.90 -12.25
C GLY A 116 -6.19 16.02 -13.40
N VAL A 117 -5.19 15.15 -13.18
CA VAL A 117 -4.67 14.26 -14.21
C VAL A 117 -5.29 12.87 -14.07
N VAL A 118 -5.93 12.40 -15.14
CA VAL A 118 -6.48 11.04 -15.20
C VAL A 118 -5.34 10.05 -15.44
N TYR A 119 -5.06 9.20 -14.44
CA TYR A 119 -4.14 8.08 -14.60
C TYR A 119 -4.82 6.97 -15.42
N ARG A 120 -4.39 6.77 -16.68
CA ARG A 120 -4.98 5.77 -17.60
C ARG A 120 -4.17 4.47 -17.69
N GLY A 121 -3.21 4.30 -16.79
CA GLY A 121 -2.42 3.09 -16.67
C GLY A 121 -3.09 2.00 -15.83
N ALA A 122 -2.35 0.92 -15.55
CA ALA A 122 -2.83 -0.20 -14.74
C ALA A 122 -1.88 -0.47 -13.59
N LEU A 123 -2.35 -0.45 -12.34
CA LEU A 123 -1.49 -0.73 -11.19
C LEU A 123 -1.56 -2.22 -10.83
N ILE A 124 -0.51 -2.97 -11.15
CA ILE A 124 -0.36 -4.37 -10.75
C ILE A 124 0.46 -4.43 -9.46
N CYS A 125 -0.22 -4.39 -8.31
CA CYS A 125 0.42 -4.42 -7.00
C CYS A 125 1.23 -5.70 -6.80
N ARG A 126 2.55 -5.56 -6.63
CA ARG A 126 3.48 -6.69 -6.40
C ARG A 126 4.13 -6.67 -5.03
N GLU A 127 3.94 -5.59 -4.29
CA GLU A 127 4.56 -5.38 -2.99
C GLU A 127 3.49 -4.94 -1.98
N SER A 128 3.76 -5.17 -0.71
CA SER A 128 2.90 -4.76 0.40
C SER A 128 3.75 -4.05 1.44
N GLY A 129 3.20 -2.96 1.98
CA GLY A 129 3.75 -2.35 3.19
C GLY A 129 3.43 -3.15 4.44
N THR A 130 3.83 -2.62 5.59
CA THR A 130 3.44 -3.10 6.92
C THR A 130 2.50 -2.08 7.58
N ALA A 131 1.89 -2.45 8.72
CA ALA A 131 1.08 -1.49 9.48
C ALA A 131 1.90 -0.27 9.97
N ALA A 132 3.19 -0.46 10.27
CA ALA A 132 4.08 0.61 10.71
C ALA A 132 4.64 1.43 9.53
N GLN A 133 4.77 0.82 8.36
CA GLN A 133 5.29 1.44 7.14
C GLN A 133 4.39 1.05 5.96
N PRO A 134 3.23 1.72 5.80
CA PRO A 134 2.32 1.43 4.71
C PRO A 134 2.82 2.02 3.39
N ILE A 135 2.48 1.37 2.27
CA ILE A 135 2.55 2.00 0.95
C ILE A 135 1.35 2.93 0.82
N ARG A 136 1.58 4.17 0.40
CA ARG A 136 0.54 5.19 0.30
C ARG A 136 0.40 5.63 -1.14
N LEU A 137 -0.81 5.56 -1.68
CA LEU A 137 -1.17 6.19 -2.96
C LEU A 137 -2.05 7.39 -2.62
N VAL A 138 -1.53 8.59 -2.84
CA VAL A 138 -2.13 9.83 -2.35
C VAL A 138 -2.09 10.91 -3.43
N ARG A 139 -2.87 11.97 -3.25
CA ARG A 139 -2.75 13.21 -4.00
C ARG A 139 -2.28 14.35 -3.09
N ASP A 140 -1.45 15.24 -3.61
CA ASP A 140 -1.14 16.50 -2.92
C ASP A 140 -2.17 17.55 -3.36
N PRO A 141 -3.03 18.09 -2.46
CA PRO A 141 -4.02 19.10 -2.82
C PRO A 141 -3.42 20.39 -3.38
N SER A 142 -2.12 20.64 -3.15
CA SER A 142 -1.41 21.79 -3.69
C SER A 142 -0.80 21.54 -5.07
N TRP A 143 -1.02 20.38 -5.69
CA TRP A 143 -0.40 20.00 -6.95
C TRP A 143 -1.40 19.51 -8.00
N GLY A 144 -1.63 20.36 -9.00
CA GLY A 144 -2.58 20.12 -10.09
C GLY A 144 -3.99 20.62 -9.76
N ASP A 145 -4.80 20.80 -10.80
CA ASP A 145 -6.14 21.37 -10.70
C ASP A 145 -7.18 20.26 -10.86
N GLY A 146 -7.72 19.74 -9.75
CA GLY A 146 -8.83 18.79 -9.81
C GLY A 146 -8.94 17.90 -8.58
N ASP A 147 -10.18 17.51 -8.26
CA ASP A 147 -10.55 16.76 -7.06
C ASP A 147 -10.78 15.26 -7.24
#